data_AF-A0A4Y3RY35-F1
#
_entry.id   AF-A0A4Y3RY35-F1
#
_cell.length_a   1.000
_cell.length_b   1.000
_cell.length_c   1.000
_cell.angle_alpha   90.00
_cell.angle_beta   90.00
_cell.angle_gamma   90.00
#
_symmetry.space_group_name_H-M   'P 1'
#
loop_
_entity.id
_entity.type
_entity.pdbx_description
1 polymer ?
#
loop_
_entity_poly.entity_id
_entity_poly.type
_entity_poly.pdbx_seq_one_letter_code
_entity_poly.pdbx_strand_id
1 'polypeptide(L)'
;MNTTRKTHSTHSPSDERLRGELAELLPPPPVPDLEPEREHALRYAVLRDALATGPAARRPRSPRAVPRFTWIAAPAAACALVAGVVVLAPAEAPAGPSGPISAGQPAAADAERLLSRAALAAAAAPAPDARPQDFVYIRSLAAHAGRSAAGGVATLPPARQREVWLSADGSRAGLLREAGSADSVLSPSLPVYELDHRGASPRPSTLEASPASVTNPTHAYVATLPTDPEALLRLIREQTRGDGADADQRAFRAIGTLLAETWAPPKVTSALYEAAARIPGVSVLPSAKDAAGREGVAVARTADGEQTQWIFDRATSAFLGERTVLVETTAAGKKGTVLGVSAVLAKGAVERTGERPGGAGA
;
A
#
# COMPACT_ATOMS: atom_id res chain seq x y z
N MET A 1 -12.17 -29.71 -61.16
CA MET A 1 -13.06 -29.13 -60.12
C MET A 1 -12.52 -29.55 -58.76
N ASN A 2 -11.80 -28.67 -58.07
CA ASN A 2 -11.34 -28.89 -56.70
C ASN A 2 -11.86 -27.73 -55.83
N THR A 3 -12.84 -28.04 -54.98
CA THR A 3 -13.47 -27.11 -54.04
C THR A 3 -12.85 -27.30 -52.66
N THR A 4 -11.88 -26.47 -52.30
CA THR A 4 -11.36 -26.40 -50.92
C THR A 4 -12.22 -25.40 -50.13
N ARG A 5 -13.19 -25.92 -49.38
CA ARG A 5 -14.04 -25.13 -48.48
C ARG A 5 -13.23 -24.77 -47.22
N LYS A 6 -12.88 -23.50 -47.05
CA LYS A 6 -12.36 -22.94 -45.78
C LYS A 6 -13.46 -23.00 -44.72
N THR A 7 -13.27 -23.77 -43.65
CA THR A 7 -14.12 -23.70 -42.46
C THR A 7 -13.61 -22.58 -41.54
N HIS A 8 -14.30 -21.44 -41.57
CA HIS A 8 -14.23 -20.47 -40.47
C HIS A 8 -15.02 -21.05 -39.29
N SER A 9 -14.34 -21.45 -38.22
CA SER A 9 -15.00 -21.64 -36.91
C SER A 9 -15.27 -20.26 -36.32
N THR A 10 -16.51 -19.81 -36.42
CA THR A 10 -17.03 -18.70 -35.64
C THR A 10 -17.41 -19.22 -34.26
N HIS A 11 -16.59 -18.95 -33.25
CA HIS A 11 -16.94 -19.18 -31.84
C HIS A 11 -18.13 -18.29 -31.47
N SER A 12 -19.30 -18.91 -31.27
CA SER A 12 -20.51 -18.20 -30.85
C SER A 12 -20.46 -17.92 -29.35
N PRO A 13 -20.94 -16.77 -28.85
CA PRO A 13 -21.01 -16.48 -27.41
C PRO A 13 -21.85 -17.51 -26.61
N SER A 14 -22.74 -18.22 -27.30
CA SER A 14 -23.46 -19.38 -26.74
C SER A 14 -22.54 -20.57 -26.43
N ASP A 15 -21.47 -20.80 -27.20
CA ASP A 15 -20.49 -21.86 -26.93
C ASP A 15 -19.59 -21.53 -25.73
N GLU A 16 -19.30 -20.26 -25.49
CA GLU A 16 -18.57 -19.82 -24.28
C GLU A 16 -19.42 -19.98 -23.02
N ARG A 17 -20.72 -19.68 -23.12
CA ARG A 17 -21.66 -19.87 -22.02
C ARG A 17 -21.91 -21.35 -21.72
N LEU A 18 -22.08 -22.17 -22.76
CA LEU A 18 -22.15 -23.64 -22.65
C LEU A 18 -20.87 -24.23 -22.07
N ARG A 19 -19.69 -23.69 -22.40
CA ARG A 19 -18.42 -24.11 -21.79
C ARG A 19 -18.32 -23.72 -20.32
N GLY A 20 -18.85 -22.57 -19.93
CA GLY A 20 -18.96 -22.17 -18.52
C GLY A 20 -19.88 -23.11 -17.75
N GLU A 21 -21.06 -23.40 -18.29
CA GLU A 21 -22.05 -24.31 -17.68
C GLU A 21 -21.54 -25.77 -17.64
N LEU A 22 -20.82 -26.24 -18.67
CA LEU A 22 -20.17 -27.56 -18.68
C LEU A 22 -18.97 -27.65 -17.72
N ALA A 23 -18.24 -26.56 -17.50
CA ALA A 23 -17.14 -26.52 -16.55
C ALA A 23 -17.64 -26.60 -15.09
N GLU A 24 -18.84 -26.11 -14.79
CA GLU A 24 -19.51 -26.27 -13.49
C GLU A 24 -20.02 -27.71 -13.25
N LEU A 25 -20.29 -28.48 -14.32
CA LEU A 25 -20.74 -29.87 -14.25
C LEU A 25 -19.59 -30.89 -14.14
N LEU A 26 -18.34 -30.46 -14.36
CA LEU A 26 -17.17 -31.31 -14.20
C LEU A 26 -16.72 -31.30 -12.74
N PRO A 27 -16.41 -32.46 -12.12
CA PRO A 27 -15.82 -32.47 -10.79
C PRO A 27 -14.48 -31.71 -10.82
N PRO A 28 -14.17 -30.93 -9.77
CA PRO A 28 -12.93 -30.17 -9.72
C PRO A 28 -11.73 -31.11 -9.89
N PRO A 29 -10.65 -30.66 -10.58
CA PRO A 29 -9.48 -31.50 -10.78
C PRO A 29 -8.94 -31.96 -9.41
N PRO A 30 -8.52 -33.23 -9.29
CA PRO A 30 -8.02 -33.75 -8.02
C PRO A 30 -6.80 -32.94 -7.58
N VAL A 31 -6.94 -32.22 -6.46
CA VAL A 31 -5.83 -31.51 -5.81
C VAL A 31 -4.96 -32.57 -5.14
N PRO A 32 -3.69 -32.78 -5.52
CA PRO A 32 -2.82 -33.74 -4.83
C PRO A 32 -2.67 -33.37 -3.35
N ASP A 33 -2.61 -34.34 -2.43
CA ASP A 33 -2.22 -34.01 -1.05
C ASP A 33 -0.81 -33.43 -1.07
N LEU A 34 -0.67 -32.26 -0.46
CA LEU A 34 0.59 -31.58 -0.26
C LEU A 34 0.96 -31.76 1.20
N GLU A 35 2.23 -32.06 1.49
CA GLU A 35 2.77 -31.99 2.85
C GLU A 35 2.34 -30.66 3.51
N PRO A 36 2.00 -30.62 4.81
CA PRO A 36 1.43 -29.44 5.49
C PRO A 36 2.24 -28.15 5.26
N GLU A 37 3.56 -28.26 5.16
CA GLU A 37 4.47 -27.14 4.87
C GLU A 37 4.28 -26.58 3.45
N ARG A 38 4.01 -27.45 2.48
CA ARG A 38 3.79 -27.11 1.08
C ARG A 38 2.40 -26.53 0.85
N GLU A 39 1.41 -26.97 1.63
CA GLU A 39 0.08 -26.34 1.69
C GLU A 39 0.16 -24.92 2.25
N HIS A 40 0.91 -24.72 3.34
CA HIS A 40 1.12 -23.41 3.95
C HIS A 40 1.84 -22.44 3.00
N ALA A 41 2.90 -22.91 2.33
CA ALA A 41 3.64 -22.12 1.35
C ALA A 41 2.80 -21.73 0.13
N LEU A 42 1.91 -22.63 -0.34
CA LEU A 42 0.99 -22.32 -1.44
C LEU A 42 -0.07 -21.30 -1.02
N ARG A 43 -0.68 -21.45 0.17
CA ARG A 43 -1.64 -20.49 0.71
C ARG A 43 -1.03 -19.09 0.86
N TYR A 44 0.19 -19.01 1.39
CA TYR A 44 0.93 -17.74 1.47
C TYR A 44 1.25 -17.16 0.09
N ALA A 45 1.64 -18.00 -0.88
CA ALA A 45 1.92 -17.55 -2.23
C ALA A 45 0.66 -17.02 -2.92
N VAL A 46 -0.49 -17.68 -2.76
CA VAL A 46 -1.78 -17.26 -3.34
C VAL A 46 -2.31 -15.99 -2.67
N LEU A 47 -2.23 -15.87 -1.34
CA LEU A 47 -2.64 -14.65 -0.64
C LEU A 47 -1.75 -13.46 -1.02
N ARG A 48 -0.45 -13.68 -1.16
CA ARG A 48 0.49 -12.66 -1.64
C ARG A 48 0.19 -12.27 -3.10
N ASP A 49 -0.12 -13.23 -3.96
CA ASP A 49 -0.44 -12.96 -5.36
C ASP A 49 -1.80 -12.25 -5.51
N ALA A 50 -2.81 -12.63 -4.73
CA ALA A 50 -4.12 -11.99 -4.69
C ALA A 50 -4.07 -10.54 -4.18
N LEU A 51 -3.13 -10.23 -3.27
CA LEU A 51 -2.87 -8.86 -2.83
C LEU A 51 -1.97 -8.07 -3.82
N ALA A 52 -1.19 -8.76 -4.65
CA ALA A 52 -0.29 -8.15 -5.63
C ALA A 52 -0.87 -8.01 -7.05
N THR A 53 -1.90 -8.77 -7.40
CA THR A 53 -2.52 -8.75 -8.73
C THR A 53 -3.92 -8.12 -8.69
N GLY A 54 -4.00 -6.87 -9.12
CA GLY A 54 -5.21 -6.41 -9.81
C GLY A 54 -5.42 -7.22 -11.10
N PRO A 55 -6.65 -7.40 -11.59
CA PRO A 55 -6.90 -8.26 -12.75
C PRO A 55 -6.05 -7.85 -13.95
N ALA A 56 -5.45 -8.84 -14.61
CA ALA A 56 -4.62 -8.68 -15.78
C ALA A 56 -5.38 -7.93 -16.89
N ALA A 57 -5.12 -6.63 -17.02
CA ALA A 57 -5.66 -5.82 -18.09
C ALA A 57 -5.07 -6.32 -19.42
N ARG A 58 -5.93 -6.88 -20.28
CA ARG A 58 -5.63 -7.15 -21.69
C ARG A 58 -5.13 -5.84 -22.32
N ARG A 59 -3.90 -5.86 -22.84
CA ARG A 59 -3.29 -4.76 -23.60
C ARG A 59 -4.22 -4.28 -24.73
N PRO A 60 -4.64 -3.00 -24.77
CA PRO A 60 -5.14 -2.43 -26.00
C PRO A 60 -3.97 -2.15 -26.94
N ARG A 61 -4.04 -2.70 -28.16
CA ARG A 61 -3.20 -2.32 -29.28
C ARG A 61 -3.64 -0.93 -29.76
N SER A 62 -2.75 0.05 -29.76
CA SER A 62 -2.82 1.19 -30.68
C SER A 62 -1.59 1.10 -31.60
N PRO A 63 -1.64 1.59 -32.86
CA PRO A 63 -1.75 3.02 -33.11
C PRO A 63 -2.49 3.44 -34.41
N ARG A 64 -2.90 4.71 -34.49
CA ARG A 64 -2.47 5.64 -35.56
C ARG A 64 -3.01 7.05 -35.34
N ALA A 65 -2.12 8.01 -35.54
CA ALA A 65 -2.31 9.44 -35.41
C ALA A 65 -2.95 10.08 -36.65
N VAL A 66 -3.59 11.23 -36.45
CA VAL A 66 -3.60 12.37 -37.39
C VAL A 66 -3.86 13.68 -36.62
N PRO A 67 -3.22 14.80 -36.98
CA PRO A 67 -3.32 16.08 -36.27
C PRO A 67 -4.37 17.01 -36.90
N ARG A 68 -4.87 18.00 -36.14
CA ARG A 68 -5.30 19.31 -36.66
C ARG A 68 -5.49 20.35 -35.55
N PHE A 69 -5.31 21.60 -35.98
CA PHE A 69 -4.90 22.80 -35.26
C PHE A 69 -6.08 23.77 -35.03
N THR A 70 -5.81 24.88 -34.30
CA THR A 70 -6.58 26.15 -34.11
C THR A 70 -7.62 26.21 -32.98
N TRP A 71 -7.85 27.32 -32.25
CA TRP A 71 -7.08 28.51 -31.79
C TRP A 71 -8.01 29.28 -30.78
N ILE A 72 -7.41 29.96 -29.78
CA ILE A 72 -7.87 31.13 -28.98
C ILE A 72 -9.14 31.05 -28.09
N ALA A 73 -9.01 31.39 -26.80
CA ALA A 73 -9.51 32.66 -26.18
C ALA A 73 -9.59 32.56 -24.65
N ALA A 74 -8.82 33.40 -23.94
CA ALA A 74 -9.05 33.74 -22.54
C ALA A 74 -9.97 34.96 -22.44
N PRO A 75 -10.65 35.15 -21.29
CA PRO A 75 -10.44 36.42 -20.59
C PRO A 75 -10.27 36.25 -19.07
N ALA A 76 -9.56 37.23 -18.50
CA ALA A 76 -9.25 37.40 -17.09
C ALA A 76 -10.31 38.23 -16.35
N ALA A 77 -10.54 37.91 -15.07
CA ALA A 77 -11.00 38.77 -13.96
C ALA A 77 -11.25 37.85 -12.74
N ALA A 78 -11.07 38.19 -11.47
CA ALA A 78 -10.41 39.28 -10.73
C ALA A 78 -10.26 38.76 -9.28
N CYS A 79 -9.39 39.38 -8.50
CA CYS A 79 -8.90 38.93 -7.20
C CYS A 79 -9.97 38.82 -6.10
N ALA A 80 -9.85 37.77 -5.27
CA ALA A 80 -10.22 37.82 -3.85
C ALA A 80 -9.07 37.19 -3.05
N LEU A 81 -8.38 38.02 -2.27
CA LEU A 81 -7.32 37.60 -1.37
C LEU A 81 -7.92 36.83 -0.19
N VAL A 82 -7.64 35.54 -0.13
CA VAL A 82 -7.72 34.75 1.10
C VAL A 82 -6.35 34.09 1.26
N ALA A 83 -5.69 34.34 2.39
CA ALA A 83 -4.37 33.82 2.71
C ALA A 83 -4.43 32.28 2.79
N GLY A 84 -4.11 31.61 1.69
CA GLY A 84 -3.85 30.19 1.60
C GLY A 84 -2.48 30.00 0.96
N VAL A 85 -1.55 29.37 1.67
CA VAL A 85 -0.24 29.01 1.12
C VAL A 85 -0.45 27.93 0.06
N VAL A 86 -0.56 28.34 -1.20
CA VAL A 86 -0.51 27.46 -2.36
C VAL A 86 0.96 27.38 -2.78
N VAL A 87 1.59 26.23 -2.53
CA VAL A 87 2.90 25.93 -3.10
C VAL A 87 2.70 25.60 -4.57
N LEU A 88 3.01 26.56 -5.45
CA LEU A 88 3.11 26.34 -6.89
C LEU A 88 4.31 25.43 -7.16
N ALA A 89 4.05 24.20 -7.59
CA ALA A 89 5.09 23.31 -8.10
C ALA A 89 5.58 23.81 -9.47
N PRO A 90 6.89 23.93 -9.72
CA PRO A 90 7.39 24.15 -11.07
C PRO A 90 7.22 22.89 -11.93
N ALA A 91 7.03 23.14 -13.22
CA ALA A 91 6.81 22.17 -14.27
C ALA A 91 7.94 21.13 -14.42
N GLU A 92 7.55 19.98 -14.97
CA GLU A 92 8.32 18.78 -15.33
C GLU A 92 9.82 18.98 -15.57
N ALA A 93 10.62 18.24 -14.80
CA ALA A 93 12.00 17.89 -15.12
C ALA A 93 12.11 16.36 -15.29
N PRO A 94 12.80 15.86 -16.33
CA PRO A 94 12.86 14.43 -16.62
C PRO A 94 13.61 13.65 -15.53
N ALA A 95 13.08 12.49 -15.18
CA ALA A 95 13.62 11.58 -14.18
C ALA A 95 15.06 11.13 -14.53
N GLY A 96 16.04 11.62 -13.77
CA GLY A 96 17.42 11.13 -13.75
C GLY A 96 17.63 10.06 -12.66
N PRO A 97 18.66 9.21 -12.80
CA PRO A 97 18.85 8.03 -11.96
C PRO A 97 19.10 8.38 -10.48
N SER A 98 18.46 7.58 -9.62
CA SER A 98 18.47 7.64 -8.16
C SER A 98 19.88 7.79 -7.56
N GLY A 99 20.05 8.76 -6.66
CA GLY A 99 21.34 9.09 -6.01
C GLY A 99 21.92 8.00 -5.09
N PRO A 100 23.18 8.16 -4.66
CA PRO A 100 23.94 7.15 -3.92
C PRO A 100 23.40 6.89 -2.51
N ILE A 101 23.56 5.64 -2.05
CA ILE A 101 23.13 5.12 -0.74
C ILE A 101 24.12 5.57 0.33
N SER A 102 23.67 6.30 1.33
CA SER A 102 24.43 6.52 2.57
C SER A 102 24.16 5.35 3.50
N ALA A 103 25.20 4.60 3.87
CA ALA A 103 25.09 3.64 4.98
C ALA A 103 25.01 4.47 6.28
N GLY A 104 23.89 4.36 7.00
CA GLY A 104 23.64 5.18 8.19
C GLY A 104 24.76 5.11 9.22
N GLN A 105 25.02 6.22 9.90
CA GLN A 105 25.95 6.23 11.03
C GLN A 105 25.31 5.45 12.18
N PRO A 106 26.02 4.52 12.84
CA PRO A 106 25.51 3.86 14.03
C PRO A 106 25.55 4.86 15.19
N ALA A 107 24.43 5.52 15.43
CA ALA A 107 24.18 6.24 16.67
C ALA A 107 22.71 6.11 17.01
N ALA A 108 22.37 5.13 17.85
CA ALA A 108 21.02 4.96 18.39
C ALA A 108 20.47 6.30 18.95
N ALA A 109 21.33 7.10 19.58
CA ALA A 109 21.02 8.43 20.09
C ALA A 109 20.52 9.42 19.00
N ASP A 110 21.02 9.34 17.76
CA ASP A 110 20.53 10.21 16.68
C ASP A 110 19.14 9.79 16.20
N ALA A 111 18.88 8.48 16.15
CA ALA A 111 17.57 7.95 15.77
C ALA A 111 16.52 8.30 16.81
N GLU A 112 16.86 8.12 18.09
CA GLU A 112 16.03 8.54 19.22
C GLU A 112 15.72 10.03 19.16
N ARG A 113 16.72 10.89 18.91
CA ARG A 113 16.52 12.34 18.76
C ARG A 113 15.59 12.69 17.61
N LEU A 114 15.76 12.05 16.44
CA LEU A 114 14.91 12.30 15.28
C LEU A 114 13.45 11.87 15.55
N LEU A 115 13.24 10.68 16.10
CA LEU A 115 11.91 10.17 16.44
C LEU A 115 11.26 10.98 17.57
N SER A 116 12.02 11.44 18.56
CA SER A 116 11.51 12.34 19.62
C SER A 116 11.05 13.68 19.04
N ARG A 117 11.76 14.22 18.05
CA ARG A 117 11.32 15.44 17.35
C ARG A 117 10.05 15.19 16.54
N ALA A 118 9.98 14.07 15.83
CA ALA A 118 8.76 13.67 15.10
C ALA A 118 7.57 13.47 16.05
N ALA A 119 7.79 12.91 17.24
CA ALA A 119 6.79 12.78 18.28
C ALA A 119 6.23 14.14 18.73
N LEU A 120 7.10 15.09 19.06
CA LEU A 120 6.70 16.45 19.43
C LEU A 120 5.95 17.16 18.31
N ALA A 121 6.41 17.04 17.07
CA ALA A 121 5.73 17.61 15.91
C ALA A 121 4.33 16.98 15.71
N ALA A 122 4.21 15.67 15.88
CA ALA A 122 2.95 14.96 15.79
C ALA A 122 1.97 15.35 16.90
N ALA A 123 2.45 15.51 18.13
CA ALA A 123 1.62 15.95 19.26
C ALA A 123 1.05 17.36 19.06
N ALA A 124 1.76 18.23 18.33
CA ALA A 124 1.32 19.58 18.00
C ALA A 124 0.45 19.67 16.72
N ALA A 125 0.31 18.57 15.97
CA ALA A 125 -0.48 18.55 14.74
C ALA A 125 -1.99 18.63 15.03
N PRO A 126 -2.79 19.17 14.10
CA PRO A 126 -4.25 19.12 14.20
C PRO A 126 -4.75 17.68 14.30
N ALA A 127 -5.77 17.46 15.13
CA ALA A 127 -6.39 16.15 15.23
C ALA A 127 -7.19 15.80 13.96
N PRO A 128 -7.29 14.51 13.60
CA PRO A 128 -8.25 14.02 12.62
C PRO A 128 -9.66 14.52 12.92
N ASP A 129 -10.38 14.94 11.89
CA ASP A 129 -11.75 15.46 11.98
C ASP A 129 -12.82 14.47 11.46
N ALA A 130 -12.43 13.22 11.21
CA ALA A 130 -13.34 12.18 10.71
C ALA A 130 -14.38 11.78 11.78
N ARG A 131 -15.67 11.91 11.43
CA ARG A 131 -16.78 11.40 12.24
C ARG A 131 -16.88 9.88 12.07
N PRO A 132 -17.49 9.14 13.02
CA PRO A 132 -17.59 7.67 12.93
C PRO A 132 -18.21 7.15 11.62
N GLN A 133 -19.16 7.89 11.04
CA GLN A 133 -19.84 7.54 9.79
C GLN A 133 -19.06 7.91 8.52
N ASP A 134 -18.01 8.72 8.64
CA ASP A 134 -17.21 9.20 7.51
C ASP A 134 -16.20 8.14 7.07
N PHE A 135 -15.54 8.41 5.94
CA PHE A 135 -14.40 7.65 5.46
C PHE A 135 -13.11 8.45 5.67
N VAL A 136 -12.08 7.77 6.16
CA VAL A 136 -10.70 8.27 6.13
C VAL A 136 -10.14 8.04 4.74
N TYR A 137 -9.88 9.14 4.04
CA TYR A 137 -9.22 9.18 2.74
C TYR A 137 -7.71 9.28 2.93
N ILE A 138 -6.96 8.45 2.20
CA ILE A 138 -5.50 8.55 2.10
C ILE A 138 -5.11 8.46 0.63
N ARG A 139 -4.31 9.43 0.19
CA ARG A 139 -3.67 9.42 -1.13
C ARG A 139 -2.18 9.24 -1.00
N SER A 140 -1.64 8.30 -1.76
CA SER A 140 -0.21 8.01 -1.81
C SER A 140 0.28 7.74 -3.23
N LEU A 141 1.60 7.82 -3.41
CA LEU A 141 2.31 7.13 -4.50
C LEU A 141 2.97 5.90 -3.90
N ALA A 142 2.91 4.76 -4.58
CA ALA A 142 3.57 3.55 -4.13
C ALA A 142 4.06 2.67 -5.29
N ALA A 143 5.20 2.00 -5.08
CA ALA A 143 5.67 0.89 -5.90
C ALA A 143 6.28 -0.19 -5.01
N HIS A 144 6.02 -1.44 -5.36
CA HIS A 144 6.63 -2.61 -4.75
C HIS A 144 7.24 -3.47 -5.85
N ALA A 145 8.44 -3.98 -5.60
CA ALA A 145 9.16 -4.79 -6.55
C ALA A 145 8.51 -6.17 -6.65
N GLY A 146 8.17 -6.55 -7.88
CA GLY A 146 7.66 -7.88 -8.20
C GLY A 146 8.78 -8.77 -8.73
N ARG A 147 8.63 -10.08 -8.57
CA ARG A 147 9.42 -11.08 -9.30
C ARG A 147 8.51 -11.82 -10.26
N SER A 148 9.06 -12.17 -11.42
CA SER A 148 8.38 -13.08 -12.34
C SER A 148 8.17 -14.43 -11.65
N ALA A 149 7.08 -15.12 -11.97
CA ALA A 149 6.84 -16.50 -11.54
C ALA A 149 7.96 -17.46 -12.00
N ALA A 150 8.66 -17.13 -13.09
CA ALA A 150 9.84 -17.86 -13.57
C ALA A 150 11.12 -17.58 -12.74
N GLY A 151 11.03 -16.76 -11.69
CA GLY A 151 12.17 -16.29 -10.90
C GLY A 151 12.85 -15.06 -11.52
N GLY A 152 14.10 -14.80 -11.11
CA GLY A 152 14.89 -13.66 -11.57
C GLY A 152 14.92 -12.48 -10.59
N VAL A 153 15.55 -11.38 -11.00
CA VAL A 153 15.75 -10.19 -10.17
C VAL A 153 14.41 -9.47 -9.95
N ALA A 154 14.19 -8.98 -8.72
CA ALA A 154 13.03 -8.16 -8.40
C ALA A 154 13.10 -6.85 -9.19
N THR A 155 12.00 -6.50 -9.85
CA THR A 155 11.88 -5.29 -10.65
C THR A 155 10.87 -4.36 -10.01
N LEU A 156 11.29 -3.14 -9.70
CA LEU A 156 10.41 -2.09 -9.18
C LEU A 156 9.72 -1.39 -10.36
N PRO A 157 8.39 -1.44 -10.49
CA PRO A 157 7.66 -0.67 -11.49
C PRO A 157 7.67 0.84 -11.13
N PRO A 158 7.26 1.73 -12.05
CA PRO A 158 6.99 3.12 -11.70
C PRO A 158 5.97 3.22 -10.55
N ALA A 159 6.17 4.17 -9.64
CA ALA A 159 5.22 4.43 -8.56
C ALA A 159 3.87 4.87 -9.13
N ARG A 160 2.80 4.27 -8.61
CA ARG A 160 1.43 4.52 -9.04
C ARG A 160 0.67 5.25 -7.94
N GLN A 161 -0.25 6.11 -8.35
CA GLN A 161 -1.15 6.75 -7.40
C GLN A 161 -2.12 5.72 -6.84
N ARG A 162 -2.22 5.71 -5.52
CA ARG A 162 -3.17 4.92 -4.74
C ARG A 162 -4.03 5.88 -3.93
N GLU A 163 -5.34 5.69 -3.98
CA GLU A 163 -6.33 6.38 -3.17
C GLU A 163 -7.14 5.33 -2.42
N VAL A 164 -7.23 5.46 -1.11
CA VAL A 164 -8.00 4.54 -0.27
C VAL A 164 -8.98 5.33 0.59
N TRP A 165 -10.17 4.76 0.75
CA TRP A 165 -11.23 5.24 1.63
C TRP A 165 -11.58 4.12 2.60
N LEU A 166 -11.29 4.30 3.88
CA LEU A 166 -11.57 3.33 4.92
C LEU A 166 -12.68 3.86 5.83
N SER A 167 -13.68 3.04 6.15
CA SER A 167 -14.72 3.43 7.11
C SER A 167 -14.07 3.82 8.44
N ALA A 168 -14.39 4.99 8.98
CA ALA A 168 -13.75 5.47 10.20
C ALA A 168 -14.01 4.53 11.39
N ASP A 169 -15.21 3.95 11.47
CA ASP A 169 -15.62 2.95 12.46
C ASP A 169 -15.38 1.48 12.04
N GLY A 170 -14.96 1.24 10.79
CA GLY A 170 -14.77 -0.10 10.22
C GLY A 170 -16.06 -0.85 9.84
N SER A 171 -17.25 -0.23 9.93
CA SER A 171 -18.53 -0.92 9.71
C SER A 171 -18.94 -1.01 8.23
N ARG A 172 -18.40 -0.14 7.37
CA ARG A 172 -18.79 -0.04 5.96
C ARG A 172 -17.66 -0.49 5.04
N ALA A 173 -18.05 -0.98 3.86
CA ALA A 173 -17.11 -1.29 2.80
C ALA A 173 -16.33 -0.03 2.36
N GLY A 174 -15.01 -0.14 2.39
CA GLY A 174 -14.10 0.86 1.86
C GLY A 174 -13.91 0.74 0.35
N LEU A 175 -13.07 1.60 -0.19
CA LEU A 175 -12.68 1.61 -1.60
C LEU A 175 -11.18 1.76 -1.71
N LEU A 176 -10.57 1.00 -2.62
CA LEU A 176 -9.20 1.16 -3.07
C LEU A 176 -9.23 1.46 -4.57
N ARG A 177 -8.63 2.58 -4.95
CA ARG A 177 -8.38 2.96 -6.33
C ARG A 177 -6.89 3.06 -6.57
N GLU A 178 -6.40 2.34 -7.56
CA GLU A 178 -5.00 2.39 -7.97
C GLU A 178 -4.89 2.67 -9.46
N ALA A 179 -4.02 3.61 -9.85
CA ALA A 179 -3.87 4.00 -11.23
C ALA A 179 -3.51 2.79 -12.12
N GLY A 180 -4.31 2.57 -13.17
CA GLY A 180 -4.11 1.45 -14.10
C GLY A 180 -4.66 0.10 -13.61
N SER A 181 -5.42 0.08 -12.52
CA SER A 181 -6.11 -1.09 -11.99
C SER A 181 -7.61 -0.79 -11.81
N ALA A 182 -8.43 -1.84 -11.77
CA ALA A 182 -9.85 -1.68 -11.45
C ALA A 182 -10.02 -1.30 -9.98
N ASP A 183 -11.02 -0.49 -9.70
CA ASP A 183 -11.43 -0.16 -8.32
C ASP A 183 -11.74 -1.44 -7.55
N SER A 184 -11.22 -1.54 -6.32
CA SER A 184 -11.39 -2.69 -5.44
C SER A 184 -12.21 -2.27 -4.23
N VAL A 185 -13.32 -2.96 -3.98
CA VAL A 185 -14.14 -2.76 -2.78
C VAL A 185 -13.47 -3.47 -1.62
N LEU A 186 -13.18 -2.71 -0.55
CA LEU A 186 -12.59 -3.23 0.68
C LEU A 186 -13.72 -3.59 1.65
N SER A 187 -14.37 -4.73 1.39
CA SER A 187 -15.50 -5.16 2.21
C SER A 187 -15.03 -5.73 3.56
N PRO A 188 -15.72 -5.40 4.67
CA PRO A 188 -15.49 -6.05 5.95
C PRO A 188 -15.94 -7.52 5.97
N SER A 189 -16.63 -7.99 4.93
CA SER A 189 -16.99 -9.39 4.77
C SER A 189 -16.90 -9.79 3.30
N LEU A 190 -16.32 -10.96 3.04
CA LEU A 190 -16.13 -11.47 1.68
C LEU A 190 -16.99 -12.71 1.48
N PRO A 191 -17.75 -12.80 0.37
CA PRO A 191 -18.39 -14.06 0.01
C PRO A 191 -17.29 -15.09 -0.28
N VAL A 192 -17.35 -16.21 0.41
CA VAL A 192 -16.45 -17.34 0.19
C VAL A 192 -17.28 -18.59 -0.04
N TYR A 193 -16.65 -19.61 -0.61
CA TYR A 193 -17.24 -20.94 -0.62
C TYR A 193 -16.44 -21.81 0.33
N GLU A 194 -17.13 -22.41 1.30
CA GLU A 194 -16.51 -23.36 2.22
C GLU A 194 -16.68 -24.78 1.68
N LEU A 195 -15.64 -25.59 1.84
CA LEU A 195 -15.69 -27.03 1.62
C LEU A 195 -15.53 -27.71 2.96
N ASP A 196 -16.51 -28.53 3.34
CA ASP A 196 -16.49 -29.25 4.62
C ASP A 196 -15.43 -30.38 4.63
N HIS A 197 -15.16 -30.96 3.45
CA HIS A 197 -14.09 -31.93 3.21
C HIS A 197 -13.75 -31.97 1.72
N ARG A 198 -12.63 -32.61 1.39
CA ARG A 198 -12.19 -32.80 0.00
C ARG A 198 -13.25 -33.57 -0.80
N GLY A 199 -13.69 -33.00 -1.91
CA GLY A 199 -14.73 -33.56 -2.79
C GLY A 199 -16.17 -33.17 -2.43
N ALA A 200 -16.39 -32.41 -1.34
CA ALA A 200 -17.70 -31.86 -1.01
C ALA A 200 -18.13 -30.78 -2.02
N SER A 201 -19.44 -30.60 -2.16
CA SER A 201 -19.97 -29.46 -2.92
C SER A 201 -19.67 -28.15 -2.18
N PRO A 202 -19.11 -27.13 -2.85
CA PRO A 202 -18.83 -25.85 -2.21
C PRO A 202 -20.13 -25.18 -1.72
N ARG A 203 -20.18 -24.80 -0.45
CA ARG A 203 -21.32 -24.05 0.11
C ARG A 203 -21.02 -22.56 0.20
N PRO A 204 -21.92 -21.67 -0.24
CA PRO A 204 -21.76 -20.24 0.01
C PRO A 204 -21.64 -19.96 1.50
N SER A 205 -20.66 -19.16 1.87
CA SER A 205 -20.42 -18.68 3.23
C SER A 205 -19.89 -17.24 3.15
N THR A 206 -19.60 -16.64 4.29
CA THR A 206 -19.04 -15.30 4.38
C THR A 206 -17.84 -15.35 5.30
N LEU A 207 -16.70 -14.93 4.78
CA LEU A 207 -15.52 -14.71 5.58
C LEU A 207 -15.62 -13.31 6.18
N GLU A 208 -15.95 -13.25 7.46
CA GLU A 208 -15.92 -12.01 8.22
C GLU A 208 -14.47 -11.50 8.36
N ALA A 209 -14.29 -10.19 8.29
CA ALA A 209 -13.01 -9.57 8.55
C ALA A 209 -12.54 -9.95 9.96
N SER A 210 -11.24 -10.20 10.08
CA SER A 210 -10.62 -10.38 11.38
C SER A 210 -10.86 -9.14 12.25
N PRO A 211 -11.01 -9.29 13.58
CA PRO A 211 -11.17 -8.17 14.49
C PRO A 211 -10.08 -7.11 14.27
N ALA A 212 -10.43 -5.84 14.51
CA ALA A 212 -9.49 -4.75 14.36
C ALA A 212 -8.26 -4.94 15.26
N SER A 213 -7.07 -4.74 14.71
CA SER A 213 -5.79 -4.99 15.37
C SER A 213 -4.68 -4.13 14.75
N VAL A 214 -3.47 -4.20 15.29
CA VAL A 214 -2.29 -3.57 14.66
C VAL A 214 -2.06 -4.06 13.23
N THR A 215 -2.37 -5.34 12.92
CA THR A 215 -2.19 -5.93 11.59
C THR A 215 -3.41 -5.78 10.69
N ASN A 216 -4.56 -5.40 11.25
CA ASN A 216 -5.79 -5.03 10.53
C ASN A 216 -6.38 -3.74 11.12
N PRO A 217 -5.73 -2.58 10.94
CA PRO A 217 -6.10 -1.37 11.67
C PRO A 217 -7.34 -0.70 11.06
N THR A 218 -8.33 -0.42 11.90
CA THR A 218 -9.38 0.57 11.60
C THR A 218 -9.02 1.90 12.25
N HIS A 219 -9.57 3.02 11.74
CA HIS A 219 -9.31 4.32 12.35
C HIS A 219 -9.81 4.39 13.81
N ALA A 220 -11.00 3.84 14.08
CA ALA A 220 -11.51 3.70 15.45
C ALA A 220 -10.59 2.88 16.35
N TYR A 221 -10.06 1.75 15.87
CA TYR A 221 -9.10 0.95 16.63
C TYR A 221 -7.83 1.74 16.95
N VAL A 222 -7.27 2.45 15.96
CA VAL A 222 -6.06 3.25 16.15
C VAL A 222 -6.25 4.36 17.17
N ALA A 223 -7.45 4.96 17.24
CA ALA A 223 -7.77 5.95 18.26
C ALA A 223 -7.80 5.40 19.69
N THR A 224 -7.95 4.07 19.85
CA THR A 224 -7.91 3.40 21.17
C THR A 224 -6.52 2.93 21.60
N LEU A 225 -5.50 3.08 20.74
CA LEU A 225 -4.16 2.64 21.05
C LEU A 225 -3.60 3.35 22.29
N PRO A 226 -2.83 2.65 23.15
CA PRO A 226 -2.17 3.27 24.29
C PRO A 226 -1.29 4.44 23.85
N THR A 227 -1.32 5.52 24.63
CA THR A 227 -0.44 6.68 24.43
C THR A 227 0.84 6.61 25.26
N ASP A 228 0.95 5.61 26.15
CA ASP A 228 2.22 5.24 26.79
C ASP A 228 3.08 4.45 25.78
N PRO A 229 4.28 4.92 25.43
CA PRO A 229 5.09 4.31 24.37
C PRO A 229 5.51 2.85 24.66
N GLU A 230 5.73 2.51 25.93
CA GLU A 230 6.17 1.17 26.32
C GLU A 230 5.02 0.17 26.29
N ALA A 231 3.85 0.55 26.80
CA ALA A 231 2.63 -0.22 26.68
C ALA A 231 2.22 -0.40 25.21
N LEU A 232 2.35 0.65 24.39
CA LEU A 232 2.08 0.60 22.96
C LEU A 232 3.03 -0.36 22.25
N LEU A 233 4.34 -0.25 22.49
CA LEU A 233 5.32 -1.15 21.87
C LEU A 233 5.09 -2.61 22.26
N ARG A 234 4.73 -2.87 23.52
CA ARG A 234 4.37 -4.21 24.00
C ARG A 234 3.14 -4.75 23.27
N LEU A 235 2.07 -3.95 23.16
CA LEU A 235 0.86 -4.31 22.42
C LEU A 235 1.17 -4.61 20.95
N ILE A 236 2.01 -3.80 20.30
CA ILE A 236 2.41 -4.01 18.90
C ILE A 236 3.18 -5.32 18.74
N ARG A 237 4.16 -5.60 19.59
CA ARG A 237 4.91 -6.86 19.55
C ARG A 237 4.00 -8.07 19.78
N GLU A 238 3.01 -7.95 20.66
CA GLU A 238 2.00 -8.97 20.96
C GLU A 238 1.12 -9.27 19.75
N GLN A 239 0.55 -8.23 19.12
CA GLN A 239 -0.38 -8.37 18.01
C GLN A 239 0.30 -8.62 16.65
N THR A 240 1.62 -8.45 16.57
CA THR A 240 2.43 -8.79 15.40
C THR A 240 3.19 -10.11 15.58
N ARG A 241 2.88 -10.91 16.60
CA ARG A 241 3.43 -12.27 16.70
C ARG A 241 3.03 -13.08 15.47
N GLY A 242 3.98 -13.86 14.96
CA GLY A 242 3.83 -14.68 13.77
C GLY A 242 5.16 -15.35 13.42
N ASP A 243 5.21 -16.00 12.27
CA ASP A 243 6.38 -16.75 11.82
C ASP A 243 7.54 -15.80 11.44
N GLY A 244 8.69 -15.99 12.09
CA GLY A 244 9.89 -15.16 11.93
C GLY A 244 10.52 -14.80 13.26
N ALA A 245 11.86 -14.70 13.30
CA ALA A 245 12.57 -14.53 14.57
C ALA A 245 12.60 -13.08 15.08
N ASP A 246 12.57 -12.07 14.20
CA ASP A 246 12.79 -10.68 14.58
C ASP A 246 11.49 -9.93 14.94
N ALA A 247 11.15 -9.93 16.24
CA ALA A 247 10.00 -9.21 16.77
C ALA A 247 10.12 -7.68 16.62
N ASP A 248 11.34 -7.16 16.62
CA ASP A 248 11.60 -5.72 16.54
C ASP A 248 11.45 -5.22 15.10
N GLN A 249 11.82 -6.02 14.10
CA GLN A 249 11.52 -5.72 12.70
C GLN A 249 10.01 -5.69 12.45
N ARG A 250 9.28 -6.66 13.01
CA ARG A 250 7.82 -6.71 12.87
C ARG A 250 7.17 -5.50 13.52
N ALA A 251 7.61 -5.14 14.72
CA ALA A 251 7.12 -3.95 15.42
C ALA A 251 7.42 -2.67 14.65
N PHE A 252 8.64 -2.51 14.14
CA PHE A 252 9.03 -1.37 13.31
C PHE A 252 8.08 -1.29 12.11
N ARG A 253 8.05 -2.30 11.23
CA ARG A 253 7.18 -2.30 10.05
C ARG A 253 5.71 -2.00 10.37
N ALA A 254 5.17 -2.56 11.45
CA ALA A 254 3.79 -2.32 11.87
C ALA A 254 3.54 -0.84 12.25
N ILE A 255 4.47 -0.21 12.97
CA ILE A 255 4.39 1.23 13.26
C ILE A 255 4.39 2.04 11.95
N GLY A 256 5.27 1.71 11.01
CA GLY A 256 5.30 2.33 9.68
C GLY A 256 3.95 2.23 8.95
N THR A 257 3.37 1.03 8.89
CA THR A 257 2.03 0.81 8.32
C THR A 257 0.97 1.67 9.01
N LEU A 258 0.96 1.75 10.34
CA LEU A 258 0.02 2.61 11.06
C LEU A 258 0.22 4.08 10.70
N LEU A 259 1.45 4.56 10.58
CA LEU A 259 1.75 5.93 10.17
C LEU A 259 1.35 6.22 8.73
N ALA A 260 1.49 5.27 7.81
CA ALA A 260 1.20 5.44 6.39
C ALA A 260 -0.30 5.30 6.07
N GLU A 261 -0.95 4.27 6.60
CA GLU A 261 -2.28 3.79 6.18
C GLU A 261 -3.41 4.19 7.15
N THR A 262 -3.11 4.95 8.21
CA THR A 262 -4.13 5.40 9.17
C THR A 262 -4.00 6.89 9.45
N TRP A 263 -5.04 7.51 10.01
CA TRP A 263 -5.00 8.91 10.45
C TRP A 263 -5.19 8.98 11.97
N ALA A 264 -4.18 8.56 12.73
CA ALA A 264 -4.26 8.47 14.19
C ALA A 264 -4.40 9.85 14.86
N PRO A 265 -5.00 9.92 16.07
CA PRO A 265 -4.95 11.13 16.89
C PRO A 265 -3.51 11.57 17.22
N PRO A 266 -3.24 12.88 17.38
CA PRO A 266 -1.90 13.43 17.61
C PRO A 266 -1.09 12.73 18.71
N LYS A 267 -1.74 12.44 19.84
CA LYS A 267 -1.10 11.75 20.98
C LYS A 267 -0.72 10.30 20.66
N VAL A 268 -1.53 9.60 19.85
CA VAL A 268 -1.24 8.23 19.40
C VAL A 268 -0.10 8.26 18.40
N THR A 269 -0.11 9.19 17.43
CA THR A 269 1.00 9.36 16.49
C THR A 269 2.31 9.69 17.21
N SER A 270 2.26 10.56 18.24
CA SER A 270 3.42 10.85 19.11
C SER A 270 3.95 9.57 19.78
N ALA A 271 3.06 8.80 20.39
CA ALA A 271 3.41 7.55 21.07
C ALA A 271 3.99 6.50 20.10
N LEU A 272 3.50 6.44 18.85
CA LEU A 272 4.06 5.55 17.82
C LEU A 272 5.53 5.87 17.52
N TYR A 273 5.89 7.16 17.42
CA TYR A 273 7.29 7.56 17.22
C TYR A 273 8.16 7.29 18.44
N GLU A 274 7.68 7.58 19.65
CA GLU A 274 8.40 7.27 20.88
C GLU A 274 8.57 5.76 21.10
N ALA A 275 7.56 4.96 20.72
CA ALA A 275 7.64 3.51 20.73
C ALA A 275 8.71 3.01 19.73
N ALA A 276 8.75 3.58 18.52
CA ALA A 276 9.77 3.24 17.53
C ALA A 276 11.20 3.61 17.99
N ALA A 277 11.36 4.70 18.75
CA ALA A 277 12.66 5.12 19.29
C ALA A 277 13.25 4.09 20.28
N ARG A 278 12.38 3.29 20.91
CA ARG A 278 12.77 2.23 21.85
C ARG A 278 13.11 0.90 21.17
N ILE A 279 12.94 0.81 19.84
CA ILE A 279 13.25 -0.41 19.09
C ILE A 279 14.76 -0.50 18.88
N PRO A 280 15.43 -1.57 19.35
CA PRO A 280 16.84 -1.81 19.07
C PRO A 280 17.14 -1.89 17.57
N GLY A 281 18.31 -1.36 17.18
CA GLY A 281 18.81 -1.43 15.81
C GLY A 281 18.27 -0.36 14.85
N VAL A 282 17.49 0.60 15.34
CA VAL A 282 17.10 1.78 14.54
C VAL A 282 18.29 2.74 14.42
N SER A 283 18.55 3.18 13.20
CA SER A 283 19.65 4.07 12.81
C SER A 283 19.14 5.28 12.04
N VAL A 284 19.99 6.29 11.80
CA VAL A 284 19.64 7.48 11.01
C VAL A 284 20.35 7.47 9.67
N LEU A 285 19.62 7.88 8.64
CA LEU A 285 20.10 8.20 7.31
C LEU A 285 19.95 9.70 7.08
N PRO A 286 21.04 10.44 6.79
CA PRO A 286 20.98 11.89 6.60
C PRO A 286 20.11 12.34 5.43
N SER A 287 19.91 11.47 4.44
CA SER A 287 19.14 11.74 3.25
C SER A 287 18.50 10.47 2.69
N ALA A 288 17.21 10.56 2.37
CA ALA A 288 16.47 9.59 1.58
C ALA A 288 15.38 10.31 0.78
N LYS A 289 14.97 9.73 -0.35
CA LYS A 289 13.87 10.25 -1.18
C LYS A 289 12.68 9.31 -1.16
N ASP A 290 11.49 9.88 -1.03
CA ASP A 290 10.22 9.16 -1.11
C ASP A 290 9.79 8.90 -2.56
N ALA A 291 8.64 8.26 -2.77
CA ALA A 291 8.13 7.98 -4.12
C ALA A 291 7.77 9.23 -4.93
N ALA A 292 7.57 10.38 -4.28
CA ALA A 292 7.31 11.67 -4.92
C ALA A 292 8.61 12.45 -5.23
N GLY A 293 9.78 11.89 -4.87
CA GLY A 293 11.07 12.53 -5.04
C GLY A 293 11.40 13.58 -3.97
N ARG A 294 10.55 13.74 -2.94
CA ARG A 294 10.79 14.65 -1.81
C ARG A 294 11.95 14.11 -1.00
N GLU A 295 12.93 14.97 -0.71
CA GLU A 295 14.10 14.58 0.05
C GLU A 295 13.93 14.89 1.54
N GLY A 296 14.12 13.87 2.37
CA GLY A 296 13.98 13.96 3.82
C GLY A 296 15.18 13.37 4.56
N VAL A 297 15.14 13.47 5.88
CA VAL A 297 15.98 12.66 6.78
C VAL A 297 15.22 11.37 7.10
N ALA A 298 15.91 10.25 7.30
CA ALA A 298 15.22 8.99 7.57
C ALA A 298 15.74 8.27 8.82
N VAL A 299 14.85 7.53 9.48
CA VAL A 299 15.27 6.43 10.36
C VAL A 299 15.18 5.12 9.60
N ALA A 300 16.05 4.17 9.94
CA ALA A 300 16.13 2.90 9.25
C ALA A 300 16.43 1.75 10.20
N ARG A 301 15.80 0.60 9.96
CA ARG A 301 16.10 -0.66 10.63
C ARG A 301 16.42 -1.73 9.59
N THR A 302 17.49 -2.47 9.84
CA THR A 302 17.98 -3.52 8.95
C THR A 302 17.69 -4.88 9.55
N ALA A 303 17.08 -5.78 8.79
CA ALA A 303 16.86 -7.18 9.14
C ALA A 303 16.78 -8.03 7.87
N ASP A 304 17.23 -9.28 7.93
CA ASP A 304 17.09 -10.26 6.85
C ASP A 304 17.58 -9.77 5.45
N GLY A 305 18.68 -9.01 5.44
CA GLY A 305 19.27 -8.48 4.19
C GLY A 305 18.52 -7.28 3.59
N GLU A 306 17.48 -6.78 4.26
CA GLU A 306 16.69 -5.61 3.89
C GLU A 306 16.83 -4.48 4.92
N GLN A 307 16.72 -3.24 4.45
CA GLN A 307 16.64 -2.05 5.29
C GLN A 307 15.36 -1.29 4.98
N THR A 308 14.46 -1.23 5.98
CA THR A 308 13.25 -0.42 5.95
C THR A 308 13.58 0.98 6.45
N GLN A 309 13.20 2.00 5.69
CA GLN A 309 13.51 3.41 5.93
C GLN A 309 12.19 4.20 6.02
N TRP A 310 12.03 5.02 7.06
CA TRP A 310 10.95 6.01 7.14
C TRP A 310 11.50 7.38 6.92
N ILE A 311 10.90 8.12 6.00
CA ILE A 311 11.40 9.38 5.50
C ILE A 311 10.58 10.50 6.11
N PHE A 312 11.26 11.46 6.70
CA PHE A 312 10.68 12.61 7.38
C PHE A 312 11.10 13.90 6.70
N ASP A 313 10.16 14.84 6.62
CA ASP A 313 10.46 16.20 6.21
C ASP A 313 11.41 16.86 7.21
N ARG A 314 12.46 17.51 6.71
CA ARG A 314 13.51 18.07 7.58
C ARG A 314 13.06 19.25 8.42
N ALA A 315 12.09 20.03 7.93
CA ALA A 315 11.63 21.24 8.59
C ALA A 315 10.49 20.95 9.57
N THR A 316 9.53 20.13 9.13
CA THR A 316 8.28 19.85 9.86
C THR A 316 8.30 18.54 10.63
N SER A 317 9.27 17.66 10.37
CA SER A 317 9.31 16.28 10.90
C SER A 317 8.07 15.45 10.52
N ALA A 318 7.30 15.88 9.52
CA ALA A 318 6.17 15.12 9.00
C ALA A 318 6.65 13.85 8.29
N PHE A 319 5.96 12.74 8.51
CA PHE A 319 6.22 11.50 7.77
C PHE A 319 5.84 11.66 6.30
N LEU A 320 6.82 11.44 5.42
CA LEU A 320 6.67 11.58 3.98
C LEU A 320 6.34 10.25 3.31
N GLY A 321 6.90 9.15 3.80
CA GLY A 321 6.73 7.82 3.20
C GLY A 321 7.82 6.86 3.62
N GLU A 322 7.86 5.71 2.94
CA GLU A 322 8.76 4.62 3.27
C GLU A 322 9.59 4.18 2.07
N ARG A 323 10.69 3.50 2.37
CA ARG A 323 11.51 2.85 1.37
C ARG A 323 12.14 1.58 1.93
N THR A 324 12.13 0.51 1.16
CA THR A 324 12.82 -0.74 1.50
C THR A 324 13.91 -1.01 0.49
N VAL A 325 15.13 -1.26 0.96
CA VAL A 325 16.31 -1.51 0.11
C VAL A 325 17.05 -2.77 0.53
N LEU A 326 17.61 -3.50 -0.44
CA LEU A 326 18.55 -4.58 -0.14
C LEU A 326 19.87 -3.99 0.39
N VAL A 327 20.36 -4.51 1.51
CA VAL A 327 21.68 -4.14 2.08
C VAL A 327 22.80 -5.09 1.66
N GLU A 328 22.44 -6.22 1.07
CA GLU A 328 23.35 -7.22 0.50
C GLU A 328 22.84 -7.72 -0.85
N THR A 329 23.68 -8.47 -1.57
CA THR A 329 23.28 -9.08 -2.84
C THR A 329 22.59 -10.41 -2.57
N THR A 330 21.36 -10.56 -3.06
CA THR A 330 20.53 -11.76 -2.91
C THR A 330 20.00 -12.22 -4.27
N ALA A 331 19.23 -13.32 -4.28
CA ALA A 331 18.51 -13.73 -5.48
C ALA A 331 17.47 -12.70 -5.97
N ALA A 332 17.04 -11.78 -5.09
CA ALA A 332 16.11 -10.70 -5.42
C ALA A 332 16.82 -9.50 -6.07
N GLY A 333 18.14 -9.34 -5.94
CA GLY A 333 18.85 -8.23 -6.56
C GLY A 333 20.21 -7.95 -5.94
N LYS A 334 20.91 -6.96 -6.49
CA LYS A 334 22.19 -6.50 -5.94
C LYS A 334 21.94 -5.65 -4.70
N LYS A 335 22.96 -5.54 -3.84
CA LYS A 335 22.98 -4.52 -2.80
C LYS A 335 22.57 -3.16 -3.37
N GLY A 336 21.62 -2.51 -2.71
CA GLY A 336 21.07 -1.22 -3.08
C GLY A 336 19.84 -1.24 -3.99
N THR A 337 19.40 -2.42 -4.45
CA THR A 337 18.11 -2.54 -5.13
C THR A 337 16.98 -2.09 -4.20
N VAL A 338 16.10 -1.22 -4.71
CA VAL A 338 14.89 -0.79 -4.01
C VAL A 338 13.80 -1.81 -4.23
N LEU A 339 13.25 -2.34 -3.14
CA LEU A 339 12.16 -3.32 -3.16
C LEU A 339 10.79 -2.69 -2.91
N GLY A 340 10.75 -1.53 -2.26
CA GLY A 340 9.51 -0.81 -2.02
C GLY A 340 9.79 0.68 -1.84
N VAL A 341 8.87 1.51 -2.29
CA VAL A 341 8.92 2.96 -2.07
C VAL A 341 7.50 3.52 -2.03
N SER A 342 7.25 4.43 -1.10
CA SER A 342 5.97 5.11 -0.97
C SER A 342 6.15 6.60 -0.67
N ALA A 343 5.08 7.36 -0.90
CA ALA A 343 4.94 8.75 -0.47
C ALA A 343 3.48 9.00 -0.07
N VAL A 344 3.24 9.42 1.16
CA VAL A 344 1.93 9.90 1.63
C VAL A 344 1.77 11.35 1.16
N LEU A 345 0.72 11.60 0.38
CA LEU A 345 0.46 12.89 -0.25
C LEU A 345 -0.65 13.67 0.44
N ALA A 346 -1.69 12.98 0.91
CA ALA A 346 -2.81 13.60 1.61
C ALA A 346 -3.52 12.61 2.52
N LYS A 347 -4.09 13.13 3.60
CA LYS A 347 -5.09 12.47 4.45
C LYS A 347 -6.25 13.43 4.68
N GLY A 348 -7.46 12.91 4.87
CA GLY A 348 -8.62 13.72 5.23
C GLY A 348 -9.88 12.88 5.44
N ALA A 349 -10.95 13.51 5.92
CA ALA A 349 -12.26 12.89 6.03
C ALA A 349 -13.12 13.21 4.81
N VAL A 350 -13.96 12.27 4.38
CA VAL A 350 -15.00 12.46 3.35
C VAL A 350 -16.25 11.66 3.72
N GLU A 351 -17.42 12.06 3.21
CA GLU A 351 -18.68 11.41 3.58
C GLU A 351 -18.92 10.10 2.80
N ARG A 352 -18.34 10.00 1.59
CA ARG A 352 -18.51 8.84 0.71
C ARG A 352 -17.20 8.40 0.07
N THR A 353 -17.11 7.10 -0.23
CA THR A 353 -16.02 6.56 -1.03
C THR A 353 -16.00 7.20 -2.42
N GLY A 354 -14.79 7.44 -2.96
CA GLY A 354 -14.60 8.08 -4.26
C GLY A 354 -14.53 9.60 -4.25
N GLU A 355 -14.90 10.26 -3.15
CA GLU A 355 -14.75 11.71 -2.96
C GLU A 355 -13.30 12.07 -2.55
N ARG A 356 -12.89 13.32 -2.76
CA ARG A 356 -11.59 13.82 -2.30
C ARG A 356 -11.80 14.97 -1.31
N PRO A 357 -11.03 15.06 -0.21
CA PRO A 357 -11.11 16.18 0.72
C PRO A 357 -10.92 17.52 0.00
N GLY A 358 -11.78 18.49 0.30
CA GLY A 358 -11.73 19.82 -0.32
C GLY A 358 -12.28 19.90 -1.75
N GLY A 359 -12.81 18.79 -2.31
CA GLY A 359 -13.53 18.79 -3.58
C GLY A 359 -15.04 18.86 -3.35
N ALA A 360 -15.67 19.98 -3.72
CA ALA A 360 -17.10 19.99 -3.96
C ALA A 360 -17.41 18.95 -5.06
N GLY A 361 -18.42 18.11 -4.84
CA GLY A 361 -18.85 17.09 -5.79
C GLY A 361 -19.01 17.66 -7.19
N ALA A 362 -18.46 16.96 -8.17
CA ALA A 362 -18.72 17.18 -9.59
C ALA A 362 -19.66 16.08 -10.09
#